data_AF-A0A1Y4SMJ8-F1
#
_entry.id   AF-A0A1Y4SMJ8-F1
#
_cell.length_a   1.000
_cell.length_b   1.000
_cell.length_c   1.000
_cell.angle_alpha   90.00
_cell.angle_beta   90.00
_cell.angle_gamma   90.00
#
_symmetry.space_group_name_H-M   'P 1'
#
loop_
_entity.id
_entity.type
_entity.pdbx_description
1 polymer ?
#
loop_
_entity_poly.entity_id
_entity_poly.type
_entity_poly.pdbx_seq_one_letter_code
_entity_poly.pdbx_strand_id
1 'polypeptide(L)'
;MLEVVIPAQETFNDATQTFDYTKEVTLQLEHSLISISKWEAKWHTPFLDGKPKTTEQQIDYIRCMTLNRHINSKVYGFLTQENLQAIFNYIENPMTATTFKKLPHQRKTGEIQTSETIYYAMIACQIPFECQRWHLNRLLTLIEVCGRKNAPKKKMSSKEIMSQQVALNAARRKKLNSKG
;
A
#
# COMPACT_ATOMS: atom_id res chain seq x y z
N MET A 1 -9.88 -7.77 0.31
CA MET A 1 -10.41 -7.64 1.67
C MET A 1 -9.75 -8.65 2.58
N LEU A 2 -9.30 -8.22 3.75
CA LEU A 2 -8.77 -9.07 4.81
C LEU A 2 -9.85 -9.22 5.90
N GLU A 3 -9.99 -10.43 6.45
CA GLU A 3 -10.80 -10.66 7.64
C GLU A 3 -9.89 -10.97 8.83
N VAL A 4 -10.14 -10.31 9.96
CA VAL A 4 -9.38 -10.46 11.19
C VAL A 4 -10.34 -10.73 12.32
N VAL A 5 -10.12 -11.81 13.06
CA VAL A 5 -10.94 -12.16 14.24
C VAL A 5 -10.23 -11.65 15.49
N ILE A 6 -10.93 -10.81 16.25
CA ILE A 6 -10.51 -10.38 17.58
C ILE A 6 -11.24 -11.28 18.57
N PRO A 7 -10.52 -12.12 19.33
CA PRO A 7 -11.15 -13.06 20.25
C PRO A 7 -11.86 -12.31 21.38
N ALA A 8 -12.85 -12.98 21.97
CA ALA A 8 -13.44 -12.51 23.24
C ALA A 8 -12.35 -12.44 24.32
N GLN A 9 -12.32 -11.33 25.05
CA GLN A 9 -11.36 -11.10 26.14
C GLN A 9 -12.09 -10.65 27.40
N GLU A 10 -11.58 -11.10 28.54
CA GLU A 10 -11.94 -10.60 29.86
C GLU A 10 -11.12 -9.34 30.15
N THR A 11 -11.82 -8.26 30.53
CA THR A 11 -11.19 -7.01 30.94
C THR A 11 -11.65 -6.65 32.33
N PHE A 12 -10.71 -6.34 33.22
CA PHE A 12 -11.04 -5.83 34.55
C PHE A 12 -11.44 -4.35 34.46
N ASN A 13 -12.58 -4.00 35.04
CA ASN A 13 -13.10 -2.65 35.10
C ASN A 13 -12.82 -2.07 36.50
N ASP A 14 -11.81 -1.20 36.59
CA ASP A 14 -11.37 -0.62 37.87
C ASP A 14 -12.46 0.21 38.56
N ALA A 15 -13.40 0.80 37.80
CA ALA A 15 -14.45 1.65 38.36
C ALA A 15 -15.54 0.83 39.06
N THR A 16 -15.90 -0.33 38.53
CA THR A 16 -16.93 -1.22 39.09
C THR A 16 -16.33 -2.36 39.90
N GLN A 17 -15.02 -2.55 39.85
CA GLN A 17 -14.30 -3.70 40.42
C GLN A 17 -14.85 -5.05 39.94
N THR A 18 -15.27 -5.11 38.67
CA THR A 18 -15.83 -6.33 38.04
C THR A 18 -15.08 -6.71 36.77
N PHE A 19 -15.18 -7.98 36.39
CA PHE A 19 -14.72 -8.46 35.10
C PHE A 19 -15.81 -8.27 34.05
N ASP A 20 -15.49 -7.54 32.99
CA ASP A 20 -16.32 -7.37 31.81
C ASP A 20 -15.83 -8.29 30.69
N TYR A 21 -16.75 -8.88 29.95
CA TYR A 21 -16.41 -9.75 28.82
C TYR A 21 -16.69 -9.05 27.50
N THR A 22 -15.65 -8.90 26.69
CA THR A 22 -15.80 -8.47 25.30
C THR A 22 -16.25 -9.65 24.45
N LYS A 23 -17.11 -9.39 23.48
CA LYS A 23 -17.52 -10.41 22.51
C LYS A 23 -16.45 -10.55 21.44
N GLU A 24 -16.38 -11.73 20.83
CA GLU A 24 -15.60 -11.93 19.62
C GLU A 24 -16.12 -10.98 18.51
N VAL A 25 -15.20 -10.37 17.78
CA VAL A 25 -15.51 -9.44 16.69
C VAL A 25 -14.67 -9.77 15.45
N THR A 26 -15.33 -9.98 14.32
CA THR A 26 -14.67 -10.10 13.02
C THR A 26 -14.63 -8.74 12.32
N LEU A 27 -13.42 -8.24 12.06
CA LEU A 27 -13.18 -7.03 11.28
C LEU A 27 -12.93 -7.40 9.81
N GLN A 28 -13.64 -6.73 8.91
CA GLN A 28 -13.42 -6.73 7.48
C GLN A 28 -12.67 -5.46 7.10
N LEU A 29 -11.46 -5.61 6.59
CA LEU A 29 -10.53 -4.53 6.34
C LEU A 29 -10.19 -4.44 4.85
N GLU A 30 -10.13 -3.22 4.34
CA GLU A 30 -9.67 -2.96 2.97
C GLU A 30 -8.69 -1.78 2.93
N HIS A 31 -7.49 -2.05 2.45
CA HIS A 31 -6.46 -1.05 2.20
C HIS A 31 -6.77 -0.39 0.86
N SER A 32 -7.53 0.70 0.87
CA SER A 32 -8.09 1.32 -0.33
C SER A 32 -7.75 2.81 -0.42
N LEU A 33 -8.01 3.43 -1.57
CA LEU A 33 -7.85 4.89 -1.68
C LEU A 33 -8.81 5.63 -0.73
N ILE A 34 -9.99 5.06 -0.48
CA ILE A 34 -10.93 5.60 0.51
C ILE A 34 -10.31 5.62 1.92
N SER A 35 -9.67 4.51 2.35
CA SER A 35 -9.07 4.45 3.69
C SER A 35 -7.91 5.43 3.83
N ILE A 36 -7.12 5.63 2.77
CA ILE A 36 -6.07 6.66 2.72
C ILE A 36 -6.66 8.05 2.85
N SER A 37 -7.64 8.39 2.02
CA SER A 37 -8.26 9.72 2.02
C SER A 37 -8.87 10.08 3.39
N LYS A 38 -9.56 9.14 4.05
CA LYS A 38 -10.08 9.32 5.42
C LYS A 38 -8.97 9.61 6.43
N TRP A 39 -7.86 8.88 6.33
CA TRP A 39 -6.73 9.03 7.26
C TRP A 39 -6.01 10.36 7.04
N GLU A 40 -5.71 10.72 5.79
CA GLU A 40 -5.05 11.98 5.44
C GLU A 40 -5.92 13.19 5.84
N ALA A 41 -7.24 13.09 5.66
CA ALA A 41 -8.18 14.14 6.11
C ALA A 41 -8.16 14.34 7.63
N LYS A 42 -7.90 13.28 8.42
CA LYS A 42 -7.79 13.37 9.88
C LYS A 42 -6.44 13.92 10.33
N TRP A 43 -5.35 13.42 9.73
CA TRP A 43 -3.98 13.67 10.20
C TRP A 43 -3.27 14.82 9.48
N HIS A 44 -3.88 15.37 8.42
CA HIS A 44 -3.34 16.47 7.61
C HIS A 44 -1.90 16.24 7.12
N THR A 45 -1.55 14.97 6.88
CA THR A 45 -0.23 14.56 6.42
C THR A 45 -0.36 13.47 5.36
N PRO A 46 0.57 13.38 4.38
CA PRO A 46 0.50 12.36 3.34
C PRO A 46 0.76 10.96 3.91
N PHE A 47 -0.06 9.99 3.55
CA PHE A 47 0.11 8.62 4.05
C PHE A 47 1.34 7.92 3.45
N LEU A 48 1.66 8.19 2.18
CA LEU A 48 2.72 7.51 1.42
C LEU A 48 4.07 8.25 1.45
N ASP A 49 4.33 9.09 2.45
CA ASP A 49 5.55 9.89 2.55
C ASP A 49 6.80 9.10 3.01
N GLY A 50 6.64 7.81 3.31
CA GLY A 50 7.72 6.92 3.75
C GLY A 50 8.20 7.17 5.18
N LYS A 51 7.56 8.07 5.94
CA LYS A 51 7.90 8.31 7.35
C LYS A 51 7.24 7.25 8.24
N PRO A 52 7.91 6.87 9.35
CA PRO A 52 7.29 5.99 10.35
C PRO A 52 6.06 6.66 10.93
N LYS A 53 5.00 5.86 11.12
CA LYS A 53 3.74 6.30 11.73
C LYS A 53 3.76 5.96 13.22
N THR A 54 3.17 6.83 14.04
CA THR A 54 2.98 6.55 15.47
C THR A 54 1.99 5.38 15.67
N THR A 55 1.99 4.76 16.85
CA THR A 55 1.02 3.71 17.19
C THR A 55 -0.42 4.19 17.03
N GLU A 56 -0.71 5.41 17.46
CA GLU A 56 -2.05 6.02 17.30
C GLU A 56 -2.44 6.15 15.83
N GLN A 57 -1.52 6.66 15.00
CA GLN A 57 -1.70 6.78 13.55
C GLN A 57 -1.94 5.42 12.88
N GLN A 58 -1.23 4.38 13.31
CA GLN A 58 -1.40 3.01 12.81
C GLN A 58 -2.77 2.45 13.18
N ILE A 59 -3.19 2.56 14.44
CA ILE A 59 -4.50 2.10 14.91
C ILE A 59 -5.63 2.84 14.20
N ASP A 60 -5.50 4.16 14.06
CA ASP A 60 -6.46 4.96 13.31
C ASP A 60 -6.55 4.57 11.84
N TYR A 61 -5.43 4.17 11.25
CA TYR A 61 -5.42 3.70 9.88
C TYR A 61 -6.19 2.38 9.74
N ILE A 62 -6.01 1.45 10.68
CA ILE A 62 -6.80 0.21 10.73
C ILE A 62 -8.30 0.54 10.83
N ARG A 63 -8.67 1.53 11.64
CA ARG A 63 -10.06 2.01 11.73
C ARG A 63 -10.57 2.57 10.40
N CYS A 64 -9.73 3.28 9.64
CA CYS A 64 -10.09 3.82 8.34
C CYS A 64 -10.29 2.73 7.27
N MET A 65 -9.59 1.59 7.41
CA MET A 65 -9.71 0.40 6.57
C MET A 65 -10.97 -0.43 6.86
N THR A 66 -11.55 -0.32 8.07
CA THR A 66 -12.71 -1.12 8.46
C THR A 66 -13.95 -0.82 7.63
N LEU A 67 -14.54 -1.89 7.07
CA LEU A 67 -15.76 -1.85 6.28
C LEU A 67 -17.03 -2.11 7.11
N ASN A 68 -16.91 -2.80 8.25
CA ASN A 68 -18.03 -3.06 9.15
C ASN A 68 -18.65 -1.74 9.64
N ARG A 69 -19.97 -1.74 9.83
CA ARG A 69 -20.69 -0.61 10.43
C ARG A 69 -20.74 -0.77 11.94
N HIS A 70 -20.76 0.35 12.66
CA HIS A 70 -20.99 0.42 14.11
C HIS A 70 -20.01 -0.39 14.99
N ILE A 71 -18.73 -0.45 14.63
CA ILE A 71 -17.69 -1.05 15.48
C ILE A 71 -17.28 -0.08 16.59
N ASN A 72 -17.28 -0.56 17.83
CA ASN A 72 -16.80 0.21 18.99
C ASN A 72 -15.29 0.47 18.87
N SER A 73 -14.85 1.71 19.11
CA SER A 73 -13.43 2.09 19.02
C SER A 73 -12.51 1.33 19.98
N LYS A 74 -13.05 0.82 21.10
CA LYS A 74 -12.28 -0.01 22.06
C LYS A 74 -11.79 -1.31 21.43
N VAL A 75 -12.50 -1.86 20.44
CA VAL A 75 -12.17 -3.13 19.79
C VAL A 75 -10.76 -3.13 19.20
N TYR A 76 -10.32 -2.00 18.64
CA TYR A 76 -8.99 -1.88 18.04
C TYR A 76 -7.85 -1.94 19.08
N GLY A 77 -8.14 -1.70 20.35
CA GLY A 77 -7.17 -1.87 21.45
C GLY A 77 -6.90 -3.33 21.80
N PHE A 78 -7.76 -4.25 21.37
CA PHE A 78 -7.63 -5.70 21.63
C PHE A 78 -7.02 -6.46 20.44
N LEU A 79 -6.50 -5.75 19.43
CA LEU A 79 -5.77 -6.38 18.32
C LEU A 79 -4.52 -7.08 18.86
N THR A 80 -4.42 -8.38 18.62
CA THR A 80 -3.22 -9.16 18.97
C THR A 80 -2.07 -8.86 18.02
N GLN A 81 -0.87 -9.31 18.38
CA GLN A 81 0.31 -9.15 17.53
C GLN A 81 0.14 -9.88 16.18
N GLU A 82 -0.48 -11.05 16.18
CA GLU A 82 -0.78 -11.84 14.99
C GLU A 82 -1.74 -11.08 14.07
N ASN A 83 -2.76 -10.44 14.65
CA ASN A 83 -3.70 -9.61 13.92
C ASN A 83 -3.00 -8.44 13.24
N LEU A 84 -2.14 -7.72 13.97
CA LEU A 84 -1.36 -6.62 13.41
C LEU A 84 -0.43 -7.09 12.28
N GLN A 85 0.25 -8.21 12.46
CA GLN A 85 1.13 -8.78 11.45
C GLN A 85 0.35 -9.17 10.18
N ALA A 86 -0.82 -9.80 10.31
CA ALA A 86 -1.68 -10.12 9.18
C ALA A 86 -2.13 -8.86 8.42
N ILE A 87 -2.47 -7.80 9.14
CA ILE A 87 -2.85 -6.50 8.55
C ILE A 87 -1.68 -5.86 7.80
N PHE A 88 -0.48 -5.82 8.39
CA PHE A 88 0.70 -5.25 7.72
C PHE A 88 1.08 -6.04 6.47
N ASN A 89 1.09 -7.38 6.55
CA ASN A 89 1.32 -8.24 5.40
C ASN A 89 0.30 -7.99 4.27
N TYR A 90 -0.97 -7.75 4.65
CA TYR A 90 -2.01 -7.42 3.68
C TYR A 90 -1.76 -6.07 3.02
N ILE A 91 -1.42 -5.02 3.79
CA ILE A 91 -1.11 -3.68 3.27
C ILE A 91 0.06 -3.74 2.27
N GLU A 92 1.10 -4.51 2.58
CA GLU A 92 2.29 -4.65 1.72
C GLU A 92 2.07 -5.55 0.50
N ASN A 93 0.96 -6.30 0.46
CA ASN A 93 0.70 -7.23 -0.63
C ASN A 93 0.54 -6.48 -1.96
N PRO A 94 1.28 -6.83 -3.02
CA PRO A 94 1.21 -6.14 -4.30
C PRO A 94 -0.15 -6.27 -4.99
N MET A 95 -0.95 -7.31 -4.66
CA MET A 95 -2.26 -7.61 -5.23
C MET A 95 -2.29 -7.71 -6.77
N THR A 96 -1.15 -8.01 -7.38
CA THR A 96 -0.98 -8.09 -8.84
C THR A 96 0.22 -8.94 -9.21
N ALA A 97 0.14 -9.59 -10.36
CA ALA A 97 1.26 -10.29 -10.99
C ALA A 97 2.10 -9.37 -11.91
N THR A 98 1.67 -8.11 -12.09
CA THR A 98 2.36 -7.16 -12.97
C THR A 98 3.69 -6.78 -12.36
N THR A 99 4.78 -6.98 -13.11
CA THR A 99 6.12 -6.57 -12.68
C THR A 99 6.67 -5.52 -13.62
N PHE A 100 7.39 -4.57 -13.04
CA PHE A 100 8.04 -3.51 -13.80
C PHE A 100 9.54 -3.74 -13.80
N LYS A 101 10.16 -3.76 -14.98
CA LYS A 101 11.62 -3.78 -15.08
C LYS A 101 12.18 -2.52 -14.41
N LYS A 102 12.96 -2.70 -13.35
CA LYS A 102 13.69 -1.60 -12.69
C LYS A 102 14.74 -1.08 -13.66
N LEU A 103 14.55 0.13 -14.17
CA LEU A 103 15.58 0.80 -14.96
C LEU A 103 16.63 1.35 -13.99
N PRO A 104 17.93 1.03 -14.17
CA PRO A 104 18.98 1.67 -13.40
C PRO A 104 18.92 3.18 -13.67
N HIS A 105 18.89 3.99 -12.61
CA HIS A 105 18.83 5.46 -12.63
C HIS A 105 17.47 6.13 -12.93
N GLN A 106 16.35 5.42 -12.78
CA GLN A 106 15.07 6.13 -12.74
C GLN A 106 14.98 6.93 -11.42
N ARG A 107 15.19 8.25 -11.50
CA ARG A 107 14.95 9.17 -10.37
C ARG A 107 13.49 8.98 -9.94
N LYS A 108 13.26 8.62 -8.67
CA LYS A 108 11.94 8.78 -8.06
C LYS A 108 11.60 10.27 -8.17
N THR A 109 10.52 10.59 -8.87
CA THR A 109 9.96 11.94 -8.85
C THR A 109 9.62 12.26 -7.40
N GLY A 110 10.12 13.39 -6.88
CA GLY A 110 9.89 13.83 -5.50
C GLY A 110 8.48 14.37 -5.25
N GLU A 111 7.52 13.99 -6.08
CA GLU A 111 6.13 14.41 -5.95
C GLU A 111 5.53 13.68 -4.75
N ILE A 112 5.04 14.46 -3.79
CA ILE A 112 4.35 13.96 -2.61
C ILE A 112 3.07 13.27 -3.10
N GLN A 113 2.94 11.98 -2.82
CA GLN A 113 1.75 11.21 -3.18
C GLN A 113 0.71 11.36 -2.07
N THR A 114 -0.36 12.11 -2.34
CA THR A 114 -1.57 12.19 -1.51
C THR A 114 -2.75 11.49 -2.20
N SER A 115 -3.86 11.34 -1.50
CA SER A 115 -5.10 10.81 -2.09
C SER A 115 -5.58 11.64 -3.28
N GLU A 116 -5.46 12.96 -3.25
CA GLU A 116 -5.83 13.84 -4.37
C GLU A 116 -4.95 13.63 -5.59
N THR A 117 -3.64 13.46 -5.42
CA THR A 117 -2.75 13.17 -6.56
C THR A 117 -3.08 11.82 -7.19
N ILE A 118 -3.50 10.85 -6.39
CA ILE A 118 -3.95 9.53 -6.89
C ILE A 118 -5.30 9.68 -7.61
N TYR A 119 -6.25 10.44 -7.08
CA TYR A 119 -7.53 10.72 -7.77
C TYR A 119 -7.32 11.47 -9.09
N TYR A 120 -6.42 12.46 -9.11
CA TYR A 120 -6.02 13.13 -10.34
C TYR A 120 -5.48 12.13 -11.37
N ALA A 121 -4.58 11.23 -10.95
CA ALA A 121 -4.03 10.19 -11.82
C ALA A 121 -5.12 9.22 -12.32
N MET A 122 -6.11 8.86 -11.49
CA MET A 122 -7.26 8.08 -11.92
C MET A 122 -8.04 8.78 -13.04
N ILE A 123 -8.33 10.08 -12.88
CA ILE A 123 -9.06 10.87 -13.88
C ILE A 123 -8.26 10.98 -15.18
N ALA A 124 -6.96 11.30 -15.09
CA ALA A 124 -6.07 11.40 -16.25
C ALA A 124 -5.97 10.07 -17.03
N CYS A 125 -6.06 8.95 -16.32
CA CYS A 125 -6.08 7.60 -16.88
C CYS A 125 -7.47 7.07 -17.24
N GLN A 126 -8.53 7.88 -17.07
CA GLN A 126 -9.93 7.48 -17.29
C GLN A 126 -10.32 6.22 -16.50
N ILE A 127 -9.76 6.05 -15.30
CA ILE A 127 -10.05 4.92 -14.40
C ILE A 127 -11.38 5.18 -13.69
N PRO A 128 -12.34 4.24 -13.72
CA PRO A 128 -13.60 4.38 -13.00
C PRO A 128 -13.41 4.56 -11.49
N PHE A 129 -14.19 5.45 -10.86
CA PHE A 129 -14.10 5.73 -9.42
C PHE A 129 -14.38 4.50 -8.54
N GLU A 130 -15.05 3.47 -9.04
CA GLU A 130 -15.23 2.21 -8.30
C GLU A 130 -13.90 1.58 -7.87
N CYS A 131 -12.83 1.79 -8.65
CA CYS A 131 -11.48 1.30 -8.35
C CYS A 131 -10.89 1.93 -7.08
N GLN A 132 -11.44 3.03 -6.57
CA GLN A 132 -11.03 3.62 -5.29
C GLN A 132 -11.26 2.67 -4.10
N ARG A 133 -12.13 1.66 -4.25
CA ARG A 133 -12.41 0.61 -3.26
C ARG A 133 -11.47 -0.60 -3.40
N TRP A 134 -10.72 -0.69 -4.49
CA TRP A 134 -9.76 -1.78 -4.66
C TRP A 134 -8.62 -1.63 -3.66
N HIS A 135 -7.87 -2.70 -3.49
CA HIS A 135 -6.60 -2.64 -2.81
C HIS A 135 -5.69 -1.58 -3.44
N LEU A 136 -5.09 -0.72 -2.61
CA LEU A 136 -4.34 0.45 -3.06
C LEU A 136 -3.19 0.06 -4.00
N ASN A 137 -2.40 -0.96 -3.66
CA ASN A 137 -1.29 -1.40 -4.51
C ASN A 137 -1.75 -1.86 -5.91
N ARG A 138 -2.94 -2.45 -6.02
CA ARG A 138 -3.53 -2.82 -7.31
C ARG A 138 -3.93 -1.59 -8.12
N LEU A 139 -4.54 -0.59 -7.47
CA LEU A 139 -4.88 0.69 -8.11
C LEU A 139 -3.63 1.44 -8.58
N LEU A 140 -2.61 1.58 -7.72
CA LEU A 140 -1.34 2.22 -8.06
C LEU A 140 -0.65 1.51 -9.22
N THR A 141 -0.70 0.18 -9.25
CA THR A 141 -0.18 -0.59 -10.39
C THR A 141 -0.94 -0.30 -11.67
N LEU A 142 -2.28 -0.20 -11.63
CA LEU A 142 -3.08 0.14 -12.80
C LEU A 142 -2.75 1.54 -13.34
N ILE A 143 -2.61 2.53 -12.44
CA ILE A 143 -2.18 3.89 -12.77
C ILE A 143 -0.81 3.86 -13.45
N GLU A 144 0.16 3.12 -12.91
CA GLU A 144 1.50 2.99 -13.51
C GLU A 144 1.46 2.30 -14.88
N VAL A 145 0.64 1.25 -15.06
CA VAL A 145 0.43 0.60 -16.36
C VAL A 145 -0.13 1.59 -17.38
N CYS A 146 -1.18 2.33 -17.01
CA CYS A 146 -1.76 3.37 -17.85
C CYS A 146 -0.71 4.42 -18.22
N GLY A 147 0.01 4.96 -17.24
CA GLY A 147 1.07 5.95 -17.45
C GLY A 147 2.13 5.47 -18.44
N ARG A 148 2.59 4.21 -18.33
CA ARG A 148 3.56 3.63 -19.27
C ARG A 148 3.03 3.42 -20.68
N LYS A 149 1.74 3.11 -20.82
CA LYS A 149 1.12 2.87 -22.13
C LYS A 149 0.81 4.18 -22.85
N ASN A 150 0.47 5.23 -22.09
CA ASN A 150 0.17 6.56 -22.60
C ASN A 150 1.44 7.40 -22.80
N ALA A 151 2.53 7.08 -22.11
CA ALA A 151 3.81 7.75 -22.29
C ALA A 151 4.33 7.56 -23.73
N PRO A 152 4.86 8.62 -24.37
CA PRO A 152 5.50 8.48 -25.67
C PRO A 152 6.66 7.49 -25.55
N LYS A 153 6.73 6.52 -26.48
CA LYS A 153 7.82 5.54 -26.53
C LYS A 153 9.14 6.29 -26.70
N LYS A 154 9.88 6.46 -25.62
CA LYS A 154 11.21 7.10 -25.65
C LYS A 154 12.11 6.23 -26.52
N LYS A 155 12.47 6.72 -27.71
CA LYS A 155 13.52 6.08 -28.52
C LYS A 155 14.81 6.14 -27.71
N MET A 156 15.42 4.97 -27.48
CA MET A 156 16.72 4.93 -26.79
C MET A 156 17.74 5.71 -27.62
N SER A 157 18.49 6.57 -26.96
CA SER A 157 19.60 7.26 -27.61
C SER A 157 20.70 6.25 -27.98
N SER A 158 21.49 6.54 -29.02
CA SER A 158 22.60 5.68 -29.42
C SER A 158 23.57 5.38 -28.27
N LYS A 159 23.74 6.33 -27.34
CA LYS A 159 24.58 6.18 -26.15
C LYS A 159 24.01 5.17 -25.14
N GLU A 160 22.70 5.18 -24.92
CA GLU A 160 22.01 4.21 -24.05
C GLU A 160 22.04 2.80 -24.65
N ILE A 161 21.88 2.70 -25.98
CA ILE A 161 21.99 1.41 -26.70
C ILE A 161 23.41 0.83 -26.53
N MET A 162 24.43 1.67 -26.74
CA MET A 162 25.83 1.26 -26.62
C MET A 162 26.18 0.83 -25.19
N SER A 163 25.73 1.57 -24.16
CA SER A 163 26.01 1.21 -22.77
C SER A 163 25.34 -0.11 -22.37
N GLN A 164 24.11 -0.34 -22.85
CA GLN A 164 23.40 -1.60 -22.63
C GLN A 164 24.11 -2.78 -23.32
N GLN A 165 24.58 -2.61 -24.55
CA GLN A 165 25.34 -3.63 -25.26
C GLN A 165 26.67 -3.96 -24.54
N VAL A 166 27.38 -2.94 -24.05
CA VAL A 166 28.60 -3.14 -23.24
C VAL A 166 28.31 -3.95 -21.98
N ALA A 167 27.25 -3.62 -21.25
CA ALA A 167 26.84 -4.35 -20.04
C ALA A 167 26.47 -5.82 -20.34
N LEU A 168 25.72 -6.07 -21.43
CA LEU A 168 25.38 -7.42 -21.88
C LEU A 168 26.61 -8.22 -22.29
N ASN A 169 27.54 -7.60 -23.02
CA ASN A 169 28.79 -8.25 -23.44
C ASN A 169 29.70 -8.54 -22.24
N ALA A 170 29.76 -7.66 -21.24
CA ALA A 170 30.46 -7.93 -19.98
C ALA A 170 29.83 -9.10 -19.21
N ALA A 171 28.50 -9.16 -19.11
CA ALA A 171 27.79 -10.26 -18.46
C ALA A 171 28.02 -11.60 -19.18
N ARG A 172 28.01 -11.61 -20.52
CA ARG A 172 28.29 -12.80 -21.33
C ARG A 172 29.72 -13.29 -21.15
N ARG A 173 30.71 -12.39 -21.21
CA ARG A 173 32.12 -12.70 -20.96
C ARG A 173 32.34 -13.31 -19.57
N LYS A 174 31.69 -12.73 -18.55
CA LYS A 174 31.72 -13.27 -17.18
C LYS A 174 31.10 -14.67 -17.09
N LYS A 175 29.98 -14.93 -17.79
CA LYS A 175 29.32 -16.25 -17.80
C LYS A 175 30.16 -17.31 -18.52
N LEU A 176 30.84 -16.92 -19.60
CA LEU A 176 31.63 -17.82 -20.44
C LEU A 176 33.11 -17.90 -20.03
N ASN A 177 33.52 -17.18 -18.98
CA ASN A 177 34.93 -16.99 -18.61
C ASN A 177 35.83 -16.60 -19.80
N SER A 178 35.26 -15.88 -20.78
CA SER A 178 36.00 -15.42 -21.95
C SER A 178 36.56 -14.02 -21.73
N LYS A 179 37.78 -13.79 -22.22
CA LYS A 179 38.41 -12.46 -22.29
C LYS A 179 38.08 -11.71 -23.58
N GLY A 180 37.45 -12.41 -24.55
CA GLY A 180 36.95 -11.89 -25.83
C GLY A 180 35.58 -12.48 -26.13
#